data_AF-A0AA88X5N4-F1
#
_entry.id   AF-A0AA88X5N4-F1
#
_cell.length_a   1.000
_cell.length_b   1.000
_cell.length_c   1.000
_cell.angle_alpha   90.00
_cell.angle_beta   90.00
_cell.angle_gamma   90.00
#
_symmetry.space_group_name_H-M   'P 1'
#
loop_
_entity.id
_entity.type
_entity.pdbx_description
1 polymer ?
#
loop_
_entity_poly.entity_id
_entity_poly.type
_entity_poly.pdbx_seq_one_letter_code
_entity_poly.pdbx_strand_id
1 'polypeptide(L)'
;MEKAYDKMEWDFILSVLKSFGFCNQWIQWVDQCISTTSLSVLINGASHGIINPTRGLHQGDPLSPFLFILGSEVLTRLLLKAETQGRVQVSTVTVKKKLTLDTKITS
;
A
#
# COMPACT_ATOMS: atom_id res chain seq x y z
N MET A 1 5.72 7.58 3.13
CA MET A 1 5.07 6.58 2.27
C MET A 1 5.52 5.16 2.61
N GLU A 2 6.81 4.94 2.86
CA GLU A 2 7.41 3.64 3.23
C GLU A 2 6.57 2.81 4.21
N LYS A 3 6.22 3.38 5.37
CA LYS A 3 5.43 2.71 6.44
C LYS A 3 3.98 2.33 6.08
N ALA A 4 3.48 2.74 4.92
CA ALA A 4 2.11 2.40 4.49
C ALA A 4 2.06 1.06 3.76
N TYR A 5 3.14 0.69 3.06
CA TYR A 5 3.25 -0.59 2.38
C TYR A 5 3.28 -1.74 3.40
N ASP A 6 3.98 -1.57 4.53
CA ASP A 6 4.13 -2.57 5.59
C ASP A 6 2.82 -2.89 6.36
N LYS A 7 1.79 -2.06 6.19
CA LYS A 7 0.54 -2.15 6.96
C LYS A 7 -0.63 -2.74 6.19
N MET A 8 -0.45 -3.02 4.90
CA MET A 8 -1.55 -3.52 4.08
C MET A 8 -1.76 -5.02 4.35
N GLU A 9 -2.94 -5.37 4.84
CA GLU A 9 -3.33 -6.77 5.05
C GLU A 9 -3.58 -7.45 3.70
N TRP A 10 -3.05 -8.65 3.50
CA TRP A 10 -3.13 -9.35 2.22
C TRP A 10 -4.57 -9.73 1.85
N ASP A 11 -5.36 -10.19 2.81
CA ASP A 11 -6.78 -10.51 2.61
C ASP A 11 -7.58 -9.31 2.09
N PHE A 12 -7.23 -8.09 2.52
CA PHE A 12 -7.83 -6.87 2.00
C PHE A 12 -7.49 -6.67 0.53
N ILE A 13 -6.22 -6.85 0.14
CA ILE A 13 -5.77 -6.74 -1.25
C ILE A 13 -6.51 -7.76 -2.14
N LEU A 14 -6.57 -9.02 -1.72
CA LEU A 14 -7.26 -10.07 -2.46
C LEU A 14 -8.76 -9.78 -2.60
N SER A 15 -9.39 -9.24 -1.55
CA SER A 15 -10.78 -8.81 -1.57
C SER A 15 -11.02 -7.64 -2.52
N VAL A 16 -10.08 -6.69 -2.59
CA VAL A 16 -10.09 -5.58 -3.54
C VAL A 16 -10.02 -6.11 -4.96
N LEU A 17 -9.05 -6.98 -5.27
CA LEU A 17 -8.91 -7.56 -6.60
C LEU A 17 -10.15 -8.35 -7.04
N LYS A 18 -10.75 -9.12 -6.11
CA LYS A 18 -12.01 -9.79 -6.36
C LYS A 18 -13.16 -8.83 -6.66
N SER A 19 -13.22 -7.70 -5.94
CA SER A 19 -14.24 -6.66 -6.15
C SER A 19 -14.07 -5.92 -7.47
N PHE A 20 -12.84 -5.78 -7.97
CA PHE A 20 -12.55 -5.23 -9.30
C PHE A 20 -12.85 -6.20 -10.45
N GLY A 21 -13.17 -7.47 -10.16
CA GLY A 21 -13.54 -8.47 -11.17
C GLY A 21 -12.35 -9.18 -11.81
N PHE A 22 -11.17 -9.18 -11.18
CA PHE A 22 -10.04 -9.99 -11.65
C PHE A 22 -10.37 -11.48 -11.59
N CYS A 23 -9.84 -12.26 -12.54
CA CYS A 23 -10.06 -13.70 -12.55
C CYS A 23 -9.32 -14.39 -11.40
N ASN A 24 -9.86 -15.53 -10.94
CA ASN A 24 -9.30 -16.27 -9.80
C ASN A 24 -7.83 -16.68 -10.00
N GLN A 25 -7.43 -17.00 -11.24
CA GLN A 25 -6.04 -17.34 -11.55
C GLN A 25 -5.08 -16.17 -11.28
N TRP A 26 -5.47 -14.96 -11.67
CA TRP A 26 -4.66 -13.78 -11.44
C TRP A 26 -4.59 -13.44 -9.95
N ILE A 27 -5.71 -13.56 -9.23
CA ILE A 27 -5.76 -13.38 -7.78
C ILE A 27 -4.83 -14.38 -7.07
N GLN A 28 -4.81 -15.64 -7.52
CA GLN A 28 -3.90 -16.65 -6.98
C GLN A 28 -2.43 -16.31 -7.26
N TRP A 29 -2.09 -15.79 -8.44
CA TRP A 29 -0.72 -15.35 -8.71
C TRP A 29 -0.30 -14.22 -7.78
N VAL A 30 -1.17 -13.23 -7.57
CA VAL A 30 -0.89 -12.14 -6.63
C VAL A 30 -0.73 -12.66 -5.21
N ASP A 31 -1.63 -13.55 -4.76
CA ASP A 31 -1.55 -14.20 -3.45
C ASP A 31 -0.19 -14.89 -3.24
N GLN A 32 0.25 -15.68 -4.21
CA GLN A 32 1.57 -16.33 -4.15
C GLN A 32 2.72 -15.33 -4.16
N CYS A 33 2.64 -14.25 -4.95
CA CYS A 33 3.68 -13.22 -4.98
C CYS A 33 3.84 -12.54 -3.61
N ILE A 34 2.73 -12.16 -2.97
CA ILE A 34 2.79 -11.47 -1.67
C ILE A 34 3.12 -12.44 -0.52
N SER A 35 2.62 -13.69 -0.56
CA SER A 35 2.78 -14.67 0.52
C SER A 35 4.13 -15.36 0.58
N THR A 36 4.82 -15.50 -0.56
CA THR A 36 6.06 -16.30 -0.65
C THR A 36 7.30 -15.51 -0.23
N THR A 37 7.15 -14.23 0.09
CA THR A 37 8.34 -13.45 0.41
C THR A 37 8.83 -13.79 1.80
N SER A 38 10.03 -14.37 1.89
CA SER A 38 10.72 -14.66 3.14
C SER A 38 11.79 -13.60 3.39
N LEU A 39 11.80 -13.02 4.58
CA LEU A 39 12.83 -12.08 5.00
C LEU A 39 13.88 -12.84 5.80
N SER A 40 15.16 -12.65 5.48
CA SER A 40 16.24 -13.15 6.34
C SER A 40 17.03 -11.99 6.92
N VAL A 41 17.39 -12.08 8.20
CA VAL A 41 18.17 -11.02 8.85
C VAL A 41 19.64 -11.30 8.62
N LEU A 42 20.32 -10.40 7.93
CA LEU A 42 21.76 -10.54 7.71
C LEU A 42 22.51 -9.98 8.93
N ILE A 43 23.17 -10.85 9.70
CA ILE A 43 24.02 -10.46 10.84
C ILE A 43 25.47 -10.78 10.49
N ASN A 44 26.32 -9.75 10.42
CA ASN A 44 27.75 -9.88 10.10
C ASN A 44 28.02 -10.67 8.79
N GLY A 45 27.18 -10.48 7.77
CA GLY A 45 27.32 -11.16 6.47
C GLY A 45 26.80 -12.59 6.43
N ALA A 46 26.30 -13.13 7.54
CA ALA A 46 25.64 -14.43 7.60
C ALA A 46 24.12 -14.27 7.75
N SER A 47 23.35 -14.91 6.87
CA SER A 47 21.89 -14.94 6.96
C SER A 47 21.46 -15.72 8.20
N HIS A 48 20.71 -15.07 9.09
CA HIS A 48 20.23 -15.62 10.36
C HIS A 48 18.71 -15.43 10.46
N GLY A 49 18.01 -16.55 10.65
CA GLY A 49 16.56 -16.58 10.86
C GLY A 49 15.76 -16.26 9.59
N ILE A 50 14.69 -17.03 9.37
CA ILE A 50 13.69 -16.74 8.34
C ILE A 50 12.48 -16.14 9.06
N ILE A 51 12.16 -14.90 8.71
CA ILE A 51 10.96 -14.22 9.14
C ILE A 51 9.97 -14.28 7.99
N ASN A 52 8.83 -14.91 8.24
CA ASN A 52 7.73 -14.92 7.30
C ASN A 52 6.82 -13.72 7.64
N PRO A 53 6.77 -12.67 6.81
CA PRO A 53 5.82 -11.59 6.99
C PRO A 53 4.40 -12.14 6.82
N THR A 54 3.46 -11.65 7.62
CA THR A 54 2.03 -11.99 7.51
C THR A 54 1.22 -10.90 6.84
N ARG A 55 1.84 -9.75 6.57
CA ARG A 55 1.24 -8.56 5.98
C ARG A 55 2.29 -7.68 5.33
N GLY A 56 1.82 -6.73 4.55
CA GLY A 56 2.62 -5.70 3.93
C GLY A 56 3.13 -6.08 2.54
N LEU A 57 3.42 -5.06 1.74
CA LEU A 57 3.89 -5.20 0.36
C LEU A 57 5.40 -4.96 0.30
N HIS A 58 6.11 -5.81 -0.47
CA HIS A 58 7.55 -5.70 -0.61
C HIS A 58 7.95 -4.50 -1.46
N GLN A 59 8.70 -3.59 -0.86
CA GLN A 59 9.26 -2.45 -1.57
C GLN A 59 10.38 -2.94 -2.48
N GLY A 60 10.22 -2.74 -3.79
CA GLY A 60 11.14 -3.27 -4.81
C GLY A 60 10.51 -4.31 -5.72
N ASP A 61 9.35 -4.87 -5.35
CA ASP A 61 8.52 -5.62 -6.30
C ASP A 61 7.81 -4.65 -7.25
N PRO A 62 7.93 -4.81 -8.59
CA PRO A 62 7.19 -3.99 -9.55
C PRO A 62 5.66 -4.04 -9.38
N LEU A 63 5.11 -5.06 -8.72
CA LEU A 63 3.68 -5.23 -8.50
C LEU A 63 3.16 -4.42 -7.30
N SER A 64 3.97 -4.23 -6.26
CA SER A 64 3.60 -3.55 -5.02
C SER A 64 3.00 -2.15 -5.21
N PRO A 65 3.52 -1.27 -6.09
CA PRO A 65 2.92 0.05 -6.34
C PRO A 65 1.49 -0.05 -6.90
N PHE A 66 1.22 -1.01 -7.79
CA PHE A 66 -0.11 -1.19 -8.38
C PHE A 66 -1.13 -1.66 -7.34
N LEU A 67 -0.76 -2.65 -6.53
CA LEU A 67 -1.61 -3.16 -5.46
C LEU A 67 -1.90 -2.08 -4.42
N PHE A 68 -0.90 -1.25 -4.10
CA PHE A 68 -1.07 -0.13 -3.19
C PHE A 68 -2.08 0.90 -3.71
N ILE A 69 -1.98 1.27 -4.99
CA ILE A 69 -2.91 2.23 -5.61
C ILE A 69 -4.34 1.68 -5.57
N LEU A 70 -4.55 0.44 -6.02
CA LEU A 70 -5.87 -0.20 -6.00
C LEU A 70 -6.46 -0.27 -4.59
N GLY A 71 -5.67 -0.72 -3.62
CA GLY A 71 -6.08 -0.80 -2.22
C GLY A 71 -6.42 0.58 -1.64
N SER A 72 -5.60 1.59 -1.94
CA SER A 72 -5.80 2.97 -1.46
C SER A 72 -7.07 3.62 -2.02
N GLU A 73 -7.42 3.33 -3.28
CA GLU A 73 -8.64 3.86 -3.88
C GLU A 73 -9.89 3.25 -3.23
N VAL A 74 -9.90 1.94 -3.00
CA VAL A 74 -11.01 1.29 -2.29
C VAL A 74 -11.11 1.77 -0.86
N LEU A 75 -9.98 1.89 -0.15
CA LEU A 75 -9.95 2.42 1.21
C LEU A 75 -10.53 3.84 1.27
N THR A 76 -10.17 4.70 0.31
CA THR A 76 -10.70 6.07 0.21
C THR A 76 -12.21 6.06 0.01
N ARG A 77 -12.73 5.22 -0.89
CA ARG A 77 -14.17 5.06 -1.13
C ARG A 77 -14.91 4.53 0.09
N LEU A 78 -14.32 3.58 0.82
CA LEU A 78 -14.89 3.05 2.07
C LEU A 78 -14.95 4.12 3.17
N LEU A 79 -13.92 4.95 3.30
CA LEU A 79 -13.88 6.06 4.25
C LEU A 79 -14.95 7.11 3.94
N LEU A 80 -15.08 7.53 2.67
CA LEU A 80 -16.14 8.45 2.24
C LEU A 80 -17.54 7.87 2.48
N LYS A 81 -17.72 6.57 2.23
CA LYS A 81 -18.98 5.89 2.55
C LYS A 81 -19.26 5.85 4.05
N ALA A 82 -18.23 5.65 4.89
CA ALA A 82 -18.38 5.67 6.34
C ALA A 82 -18.71 7.09 6.87
N GLU A 83 -18.17 8.12 6.23
CA GLU A 83 -18.46 9.53 6.54
C GLU A 83 -19.90 9.92 6.20
N THR A 84 -20.36 9.56 5.00
CA THR A 84 -21.78 9.80 4.62
C THR A 84 -22.76 9.06 5.52
N GLN A 85 -22.34 7.94 6.15
CA GLN A 85 -23.12 7.20 7.13
C GLN A 85 -22.97 7.73 8.57
N GLY A 86 -22.19 8.78 8.79
CA GLY A 86 -21.92 9.36 10.11
C GLY A 86 -21.12 8.46 11.05
N ARG A 87 -20.50 7.39 10.54
CA ARG A 87 -19.72 6.43 11.35
C ARG A 87 -18.30 6.90 11.63
N VAL A 88 -17.77 7.75 10.76
CA VAL A 88 -16.39 8.27 10.83
C VAL A 88 -16.42 9.75 10.42
N GLN A 89 -15.66 10.59 11.11
CA GLN A 89 -15.43 11.98 10.70
C GLN A 89 -14.09 12.02 9.96
N VAL A 90 -14.09 12.23 8.64
CA VAL A 90 -12.85 12.30 7.86
C VAL A 90 -12.43 13.76 7.79
N SER A 91 -11.45 14.15 8.61
CA SER A 91 -10.88 15.50 8.52
C SER A 91 -9.96 15.60 7.31
N THR A 92 -10.37 16.31 6.27
CA THR A 92 -9.54 16.59 5.09
C THR A 92 -8.32 17.40 5.51
N VAL A 93 -7.13 16.80 5.48
CA VAL A 93 -5.87 17.51 5.68
C VAL A 93 -5.53 18.23 4.38
N THR A 94 -5.83 19.53 4.31
CA THR A 94 -5.37 20.39 3.22
C THR A 94 -3.85 20.53 3.29
N VAL A 95 -3.14 19.77 2.45
CA VAL A 95 -1.70 19.96 2.26
C VAL A 95 -1.51 21.28 1.52
N LYS A 96 -1.10 22.33 2.24
CA LYS A 96 -0.67 23.58 1.60
C LYS A 96 0.57 23.28 0.76
N LYS A 97 0.39 23.22 -0.56
CA LYS A 97 1.50 23.17 -1.52
C LYS A 97 2.27 24.48 -1.39
N LYS A 98 3.36 24.48 -0.60
CA LYS A 98 4.28 25.62 -0.52
C LYS A 98 5.08 25.65 -1.83
N LEU A 99 4.51 26.28 -2.86
CA LEU A 99 5.24 26.71 -4.03
C LEU A 99 6.12 27.89 -3.61
N THR A 100 7.33 27.60 -3.15
CA THR A 100 8.37 28.62 -2.97
C THR A 100 8.89 28.98 -4.37
N LEU A 101 8.26 29.96 -5.01
CA LEU A 101 8.84 30.65 -6.17
C LEU A 101 9.74 31.75 -5.62
N ASP A 102 10.98 31.39 -5.29
CA ASP A 102 12.02 32.37 -5.03
C ASP A 102 13.05 32.37 -6.17
N THR A 103 13.40 33.59 -6.55
CA THR A 103 14.59 34.04 -7.29
C THR A 103 14.55 34.05 -8.83
N LYS A 104 14.21 35.22 -9.37
CA LYS A 104 15.07 36.12 -10.20
C LYS A 104 14.32 36.76 -11.36
N ILE A 105 13.58 37.83 -11.08
CA ILE A 105 13.33 38.90 -12.08
C ILE A 105 13.43 40.26 -11.36
N THR A 106 14.65 40.70 -11.07
CA THR A 106 15.02 42.13 -11.10
C THR A 106 16.54 42.21 -11.25
N SER A 107 16.99 42.41 -12.48
CA SER A 107 18.24 43.08 -12.82
C SER A 107 17.99 43.74 -14.17
#